data_AF-C9ZG32-F1
#
_entry.id   AF-C9ZG32-F1
#
_cell.length_a   1.000
_cell.length_b   1.000
_cell.length_c   1.000
_cell.angle_alpha   90.00
_cell.angle_beta   90.00
_cell.angle_gamma   90.00
#
_symmetry.space_group_name_H-M   'P 1'
#
loop_
_entity.id
_entity.type
_entity.pdbx_description
1 polymer ?
#
loop_
_entity_poly.entity_id
_entity_poly.type
_entity_poly.pdbx_seq_one_letter_code
_entity_poly.pdbx_strand_id
1 'polypeptide(L)'
;MLEAIWTGLLVALLCWIASVLWNNRRRLPVLVASWRLFGEVRVSVASLLRVQDDDRYLLVHSPYRPDSYGPPGGVVKYHPAARPALDRLGFREELRVDQRMRSDLRGFLPGRALPGFVRWLDRQEDRESAIECVRRELAEELAEIGHQELAAGIDRLHFTHVRHVVDGPLKVPGRPYRVVRLFDVWDLSLDTAEAVRLRDALTALAADSADHGVLVATADDIVHGRRRHAYLAPHAAYLMGERRFHADLPPLNS
;
A
#
# COMPACT_ATOMS: atom_id res chain seq x y z
N MET A 1 -29.10 -42.64 -17.19
CA MET A 1 -27.92 -42.15 -17.94
C MET A 1 -27.93 -40.63 -18.11
N LEU A 2 -29.00 -40.04 -18.65
CA LEU A 2 -29.11 -38.57 -18.81
C LEU A 2 -28.97 -37.79 -17.50
N GLU A 3 -29.60 -38.24 -16.40
CA GLU A 3 -29.50 -37.56 -15.10
C GLU A 3 -28.06 -37.50 -14.58
N ALA A 4 -27.30 -38.60 -14.66
CA ALA A 4 -25.90 -38.64 -14.23
C ALA A 4 -25.00 -37.68 -15.04
N ILE A 5 -25.28 -37.51 -16.33
CA ILE A 5 -24.56 -36.56 -17.19
C ILE A 5 -24.87 -35.12 -16.75
N TRP A 6 -26.14 -34.80 -16.50
CA TRP A 6 -26.54 -33.47 -16.02
C TRP A 6 -25.97 -33.15 -14.64
N THR A 7 -25.96 -34.11 -13.72
CA THR A 7 -25.34 -33.95 -12.40
C THR A 7 -23.84 -33.70 -12.52
N GLY A 8 -23.13 -34.47 -13.37
CA GLY A 8 -21.70 -34.29 -13.62
C GLY A 8 -21.37 -32.91 -14.20
N LEU A 9 -22.14 -32.44 -15.18
CA LEU A 9 -21.97 -31.11 -15.77
C LEU A 9 -22.23 -29.98 -14.76
N LEU A 10 -23.27 -30.11 -13.94
CA LEU A 10 -23.60 -29.13 -12.90
C LEU A 10 -22.49 -29.05 -11.84
N VAL A 11 -21.99 -30.19 -11.36
CA VAL A 11 -20.89 -30.23 -10.40
C VAL A 11 -19.62 -29.62 -10.99
N ALA A 12 -19.28 -29.96 -12.24
CA ALA A 12 -18.12 -29.38 -12.92
C ALA A 12 -18.25 -27.85 -13.07
N LEU A 13 -19.44 -27.36 -13.43
CA LEU A 13 -19.72 -25.93 -13.52
C LEU A 13 -19.58 -25.24 -12.15
N LEU A 14 -20.13 -25.83 -11.09
CA LEU A 14 -20.02 -25.28 -9.73
C LEU A 14 -18.57 -25.29 -9.22
N CYS A 15 -17.81 -26.36 -9.44
CA CYS A 15 -16.39 -26.42 -9.11
C CYS A 15 -15.57 -25.39 -9.91
N TRP A 16 -15.89 -25.20 -11.20
CA TRP A 16 -15.27 -24.18 -12.03
C TRP A 16 -15.60 -22.77 -11.51
N ILE A 17 -16.87 -22.47 -11.22
CA ILE A 17 -17.29 -21.18 -10.62
C ILE A 17 -16.58 -20.97 -9.28
N ALA A 18 -16.55 -21.97 -8.39
CA ALA A 18 -15.89 -21.88 -7.10
C ALA A 18 -14.39 -21.64 -7.24
N SER A 19 -13.72 -22.35 -8.15
CA SER A 19 -12.29 -22.16 -8.46
C SER A 19 -12.03 -20.76 -9.03
N VAL A 20 -12.85 -20.28 -9.95
CA VAL A 20 -12.76 -18.92 -10.51
C VAL A 20 -12.97 -17.88 -9.40
N LEU A 21 -14.00 -18.01 -8.57
CA LEU A 21 -14.25 -17.10 -7.46
C LEU A 21 -13.11 -17.11 -6.45
N TRP A 22 -12.57 -18.28 -6.11
CA TRP A 22 -11.45 -18.43 -5.19
C TRP A 22 -10.17 -17.81 -5.76
N ASN A 23 -9.85 -18.06 -7.01
CA ASN A 23 -8.65 -17.53 -7.68
C ASN A 23 -8.75 -16.02 -7.92
N ASN A 24 -9.96 -15.47 -8.03
CA ASN A 24 -10.21 -14.05 -8.20
C ASN A 24 -10.68 -13.37 -6.91
N ARG A 25 -10.64 -14.05 -5.74
CA ARG A 25 -11.23 -13.52 -4.50
C ARG A 25 -10.66 -12.17 -4.08
N ARG A 26 -9.37 -11.94 -4.36
CA ARG A 26 -8.66 -10.66 -4.14
C ARG A 26 -9.19 -9.53 -5.05
N ARG A 27 -9.80 -9.86 -6.18
CA ARG A 27 -10.34 -8.93 -7.19
C ARG A 27 -11.82 -8.62 -6.99
N LEU A 28 -12.57 -9.53 -6.35
CA LEU A 28 -14.03 -9.42 -6.23
C LEU A 28 -14.51 -8.10 -5.62
N PRO A 29 -13.90 -7.56 -4.55
CA PRO A 29 -14.33 -6.29 -3.99
C PRO A 29 -14.21 -5.14 -5.01
N VAL A 30 -13.09 -5.08 -5.73
CA VAL A 30 -12.87 -4.05 -6.76
C VAL A 30 -13.81 -4.22 -7.94
N LEU A 31 -14.02 -5.46 -8.40
CA LEU A 31 -14.91 -5.76 -9.53
C LEU A 31 -16.35 -5.36 -9.21
N VAL A 32 -16.87 -5.80 -8.06
CA VAL A 32 -18.23 -5.44 -7.61
C VAL A 32 -18.37 -3.93 -7.43
N ALA A 33 -17.36 -3.28 -6.84
CA ALA A 33 -17.40 -1.84 -6.66
C ALA A 33 -17.33 -1.06 -7.97
N SER A 34 -16.56 -1.54 -8.95
CA SER A 34 -16.37 -0.88 -10.25
C SER A 34 -17.66 -0.73 -11.06
N TRP A 35 -18.63 -1.63 -10.88
CA TRP A 35 -19.92 -1.58 -11.59
C TRP A 35 -20.78 -0.37 -11.20
N ARG A 36 -20.47 0.28 -10.07
CA ARG A 36 -21.15 1.50 -9.60
C ARG A 36 -20.29 2.75 -9.74
N LEU A 37 -19.09 2.63 -10.33
CA LEU A 37 -18.15 3.74 -10.53
C LEU A 37 -18.39 4.43 -11.88
N PHE A 38 -19.38 5.32 -11.89
CA PHE A 38 -19.55 6.30 -12.95
C PHE A 38 -18.62 7.50 -12.67
N GLY A 39 -17.87 7.93 -13.69
CA GLY A 39 -16.92 9.05 -13.59
C GLY A 39 -15.47 8.63 -13.36
N GLU A 40 -14.68 9.57 -12.85
CA GLU A 40 -13.24 9.39 -12.62
C GLU A 40 -12.95 8.80 -11.24
N VAL A 41 -11.96 7.91 -11.20
CA VAL A 41 -11.47 7.27 -9.97
C VAL A 41 -9.99 7.58 -9.83
N ARG A 42 -9.61 8.09 -8.66
CA ARG A 42 -8.21 8.20 -8.24
C ARG A 42 -7.75 6.83 -7.72
N VAL A 43 -6.72 6.27 -8.33
CA VAL A 43 -6.06 5.05 -7.88
C VAL A 43 -4.72 5.37 -7.23
N SER A 44 -4.32 4.58 -6.24
CA SER A 44 -2.98 4.62 -5.64
C SER A 44 -2.55 3.19 -5.34
N VAL A 45 -1.39 2.78 -5.89
CA VAL A 45 -0.81 1.46 -5.66
C VAL A 45 0.45 1.62 -4.80
N ALA A 46 0.47 1.03 -3.62
CA ALA A 46 1.56 1.21 -2.68
C ALA A 46 2.03 -0.12 -2.07
N SER A 47 3.19 -0.11 -1.43
CA SER A 47 3.64 -1.19 -0.55
C SER A 47 4.04 -0.59 0.79
N LEU A 48 3.58 -1.19 1.87
CA LEU A 48 3.85 -0.76 3.24
C LEU A 48 4.73 -1.79 3.95
N LEU A 49 5.72 -1.31 4.67
CA LEU A 49 6.54 -2.12 5.56
C LEU A 49 5.96 -2.05 6.98
N ARG A 50 5.82 -3.21 7.59
CA ARG A 50 5.50 -3.39 8.98
C ARG A 50 6.76 -3.89 9.70
N VAL A 51 7.29 -3.04 10.56
CA VAL A 51 8.31 -3.42 11.54
C VAL A 51 7.60 -3.46 12.89
N GLN A 52 7.37 -4.66 13.39
CA GLN A 52 6.57 -4.91 14.59
C GLN A 52 7.40 -5.67 15.63
N ASP A 53 7.22 -5.32 16.91
CA ASP A 53 7.72 -6.05 18.07
C ASP A 53 6.61 -6.11 19.14
N ASP A 54 6.02 -7.28 19.34
CA ASP A 54 4.77 -7.46 20.09
C ASP A 54 3.65 -6.51 19.61
N ASP A 55 3.05 -5.70 20.50
CA ASP A 55 2.00 -4.73 20.15
C ASP A 55 2.56 -3.38 19.66
N ARG A 56 3.85 -3.32 19.34
CA ARG A 56 4.55 -2.07 19.00
C ARG A 56 4.92 -2.04 17.53
N TYR A 57 4.60 -0.93 16.87
CA TYR A 57 4.79 -0.71 15.46
C TYR A 57 5.70 0.47 15.24
N LEU A 58 6.73 0.29 14.41
CA LEU A 58 7.63 1.37 14.04
C LEU A 58 7.01 2.22 12.93
N LEU A 59 7.06 3.54 13.11
CA LEU A 59 6.57 4.55 12.20
C LEU A 59 7.68 5.57 11.95
N VAL A 60 7.74 6.11 10.74
CA VAL A 60 8.69 7.14 10.31
C VAL A 60 7.97 8.49 10.15
N HIS A 61 8.69 9.56 10.46
CA HIS A 61 8.20 10.92 10.31
C HIS A 61 7.98 11.28 8.84
N SER A 62 6.89 11.99 8.54
CA SER A 62 6.61 12.50 7.21
C SER A 62 7.16 13.92 7.06
N PRO A 63 8.09 14.18 6.13
CA PRO A 63 8.64 15.53 5.95
C PRO A 63 7.58 16.52 5.44
N TYR A 64 6.51 16.03 4.81
CA TYR A 64 5.45 16.85 4.22
C TYR A 64 4.40 17.32 5.23
N ARG A 65 4.41 16.80 6.46
CA ARG A 65 3.49 17.21 7.51
C ARG A 65 4.17 17.16 8.88
N PRO A 66 4.35 18.31 9.55
CA PRO A 66 4.88 18.36 10.91
C PRO A 66 4.15 17.40 11.85
N ASP A 67 4.91 16.75 12.74
CA ASP A 67 4.43 15.80 13.74
C ASP A 67 3.55 14.65 13.22
N SER A 68 3.64 14.29 11.94
CA SER A 68 2.89 13.18 11.35
C SER A 68 3.80 11.98 11.09
N TYR A 69 3.37 10.80 11.50
CA TYR A 69 4.11 9.55 11.38
C TYR A 69 3.30 8.49 10.65
N GLY A 70 3.94 7.71 9.79
CA GLY A 70 3.31 6.61 9.05
C GLY A 70 4.21 5.39 8.99
N PRO A 71 3.68 4.21 8.62
CA PRO A 71 4.53 3.08 8.30
C PRO A 71 5.49 3.42 7.17
N PRO A 72 6.73 2.89 7.20
CA PRO A 72 7.63 3.03 6.07
C PRO A 72 7.01 2.43 4.81
N GLY A 73 7.24 3.07 3.67
CA GLY A 73 6.73 2.62 2.38
C GLY A 73 6.03 3.70 1.58
N GLY A 74 5.65 3.35 0.36
CA GLY A 74 5.13 4.34 -0.57
C GLY A 74 4.64 3.76 -1.87
N VAL A 75 4.62 4.59 -2.91
CA VAL A 75 3.90 4.30 -4.14
C VAL A 75 4.78 3.48 -5.08
N VAL A 76 4.23 2.40 -5.61
CA VAL A 76 4.91 1.55 -6.60
C VAL A 76 5.13 2.36 -7.87
N LYS A 77 6.34 2.31 -8.44
CA LYS A 77 6.62 2.94 -9.72
C LYS A 77 6.39 2.00 -10.90
N TYR A 78 5.90 2.54 -12.01
CA TYR A 78 5.86 1.83 -13.29
C TYR A 78 7.09 2.17 -14.15
N HIS A 79 7.47 1.27 -15.05
CA HIS A 79 8.55 1.51 -16.01
C HIS A 79 8.00 2.15 -17.29
N PRO A 80 8.79 2.94 -18.04
CA PRO A 80 8.32 3.60 -19.26
C PRO A 80 7.61 2.68 -20.27
N ALA A 81 7.99 1.40 -20.32
CA ALA A 81 7.36 0.37 -21.15
C ALA A 81 5.86 0.13 -20.83
N ALA A 82 5.40 0.41 -19.61
CA ALA A 82 3.99 0.30 -19.23
C ALA A 82 3.11 1.40 -19.83
N ARG A 83 3.69 2.52 -20.29
CA ARG A 83 2.96 3.72 -20.72
C ARG A 83 1.88 3.43 -21.78
N PRO A 84 2.14 2.66 -22.86
CA PRO A 84 1.10 2.32 -23.83
C PRO A 84 -0.06 1.52 -23.23
N ALA A 85 0.20 0.64 -22.26
CA ALA A 85 -0.85 -0.12 -21.59
C ALA A 85 -1.70 0.77 -20.66
N LEU A 86 -1.04 1.65 -19.91
CA LEU A 86 -1.69 2.63 -19.03
C LEU A 86 -2.50 3.66 -19.83
N ASP A 87 -2.03 4.10 -20.99
CA ASP A 87 -2.75 5.01 -21.90
C ASP A 87 -4.04 4.39 -22.44
N ARG A 88 -4.02 3.11 -22.83
CA ARG A 88 -5.22 2.38 -23.26
C ARG A 88 -6.28 2.29 -22.15
N LEU A 89 -5.85 2.32 -20.89
CA LEU A 89 -6.74 2.35 -19.72
C LEU A 89 -7.18 3.77 -19.35
N GLY A 90 -6.65 4.80 -20.02
CA GLY A 90 -6.91 6.21 -19.71
C GLY A 90 -6.30 6.67 -18.39
N PHE A 91 -5.23 6.00 -17.93
CA PHE A 91 -4.54 6.37 -16.69
C PHE A 91 -3.74 7.67 -16.86
N ARG A 92 -3.98 8.65 -15.99
CA ARG A 92 -3.28 9.93 -15.94
C ARG A 92 -2.62 10.07 -14.58
N GLU A 93 -1.31 10.30 -14.56
CA GLU A 93 -0.57 10.49 -13.31
C GLU A 93 -1.12 11.68 -12.51
N GLU A 94 -1.07 11.57 -11.18
CA GLU A 94 -1.28 12.72 -10.31
C GLU A 94 -0.02 13.59 -10.32
N LEU A 95 -0.04 14.66 -11.12
CA LEU A 95 1.08 15.59 -11.21
C LEU A 95 1.23 16.35 -9.87
N ARG A 96 2.42 16.30 -9.29
CA ARG A 96 2.89 17.23 -8.26
C ARG A 96 4.22 17.83 -8.69
N VAL A 97 4.61 18.90 -7.99
CA VAL A 97 5.86 19.64 -8.24
C VAL A 97 7.10 18.76 -8.03
N ASP A 98 6.99 17.69 -7.23
CA ASP A 98 8.09 16.82 -6.84
C ASP A 98 8.45 15.80 -7.94
N GLN A 99 9.68 15.86 -8.45
CA GLN A 99 10.21 14.90 -9.44
C GLN A 99 10.27 13.47 -8.90
N ARG A 100 10.30 13.26 -7.58
CA ARG A 100 10.25 11.93 -6.95
C ARG A 100 8.95 11.21 -7.26
N MET A 101 7.88 11.91 -7.61
CA MET A 101 6.59 11.29 -7.96
C MET A 101 6.50 10.82 -9.41
N ARG A 102 7.59 10.94 -10.19
CA ARG A 102 7.62 10.45 -11.57
C ARG A 102 7.38 8.95 -11.61
N SER A 103 6.51 8.57 -12.55
CA SER A 103 6.13 7.18 -12.81
C SER A 103 5.43 6.49 -11.63
N ASP A 104 4.87 7.24 -10.68
CA ASP A 104 4.07 6.68 -9.61
C ASP A 104 2.80 6.01 -10.16
N LEU A 105 2.45 4.82 -9.66
CA LEU A 105 1.13 4.21 -9.85
C LEU A 105 0.08 4.87 -8.95
N ARG A 106 0.05 6.19 -8.99
CA ARG A 106 -0.90 7.07 -8.33
C ARG A 106 -1.39 8.09 -9.34
N GLY A 107 -2.70 8.10 -9.56
CA GLY A 107 -3.29 8.89 -10.63
C GLY A 107 -4.78 8.67 -10.78
N PHE A 108 -5.30 9.02 -11.94
CA PHE A 108 -6.72 9.03 -12.25
C PHE A 108 -7.01 8.15 -13.46
N LEU A 109 -8.13 7.44 -13.45
CA LEU A 109 -8.61 6.67 -14.59
C LEU A 109 -10.15 6.64 -14.62
N PRO A 110 -10.77 6.40 -15.79
CA PRO A 110 -12.21 6.20 -15.86
C PRO A 110 -12.63 5.01 -15.01
N GLY A 111 -13.67 5.13 -14.17
CA GLY A 111 -14.09 4.06 -13.25
C GLY A 111 -14.36 2.71 -13.93
N ARG A 112 -14.89 2.75 -15.17
CA ARG A 112 -15.08 1.56 -16.03
C ARG A 112 -13.79 0.82 -16.39
N ALA A 113 -12.64 1.49 -16.36
CA ALA A 113 -11.33 0.92 -16.68
C ALA A 113 -10.64 0.30 -15.46
N LEU A 114 -11.17 0.49 -14.24
CA LEU A 114 -10.59 -0.04 -13.00
C LEU A 114 -10.39 -1.57 -13.03
N PRO A 115 -11.34 -2.41 -13.52
CA PRO A 115 -11.09 -3.84 -13.69
C PRO A 115 -9.92 -4.15 -14.63
N GLY A 116 -9.76 -3.37 -15.70
CA GLY A 116 -8.65 -3.51 -16.63
C GLY A 116 -7.32 -3.14 -16.01
N PHE A 117 -7.30 -2.09 -15.19
CA PHE A 117 -6.14 -1.66 -14.42
C PHE A 117 -5.70 -2.70 -13.40
N VAL A 118 -6.63 -3.27 -12.61
CA VAL A 118 -6.32 -4.36 -11.67
C VAL A 118 -5.76 -5.59 -12.40
N ARG A 119 -6.35 -5.98 -13.54
CA ARG A 119 -5.81 -7.08 -14.35
C ARG A 119 -4.41 -6.78 -14.89
N TRP A 120 -4.10 -5.53 -15.21
CA TRP A 120 -2.76 -5.13 -15.61
C TRP A 120 -1.78 -5.20 -14.43
N LEU A 121 -2.16 -4.67 -13.26
CA LEU A 121 -1.33 -4.76 -12.04
C LEU A 121 -0.96 -6.20 -11.68
N ASP A 122 -1.92 -7.11 -11.79
CA ASP A 122 -1.74 -8.52 -11.44
C ASP A 122 -0.76 -9.26 -12.36
N ARG A 123 -0.47 -8.75 -13.56
CA ARG A 123 0.57 -9.32 -14.42
C ARG A 123 1.97 -9.10 -13.86
N GLN A 124 2.14 -8.13 -12.96
CA GLN A 124 3.45 -7.75 -12.39
C GLN A 124 4.49 -7.37 -13.47
N GLU A 125 4.03 -6.93 -14.65
CA GLU A 125 4.88 -6.55 -15.78
C GLU A 125 5.08 -5.03 -15.82
N ASP A 126 6.27 -4.61 -16.26
CA ASP A 126 6.65 -3.21 -16.49
C ASP A 126 6.41 -2.27 -15.29
N ARG A 127 6.65 -2.75 -14.08
CA ARG A 127 6.64 -1.96 -12.84
C ARG A 127 7.57 -2.55 -11.79
N GLU A 128 7.90 -1.72 -10.80
CA GLU A 128 8.56 -2.19 -9.58
C GLU A 128 7.76 -3.33 -8.95
N SER A 129 8.48 -4.35 -8.50
CA SER A 129 7.95 -5.33 -7.56
C SER A 129 7.67 -4.66 -6.21
N ALA A 130 6.81 -5.27 -5.41
CA ALA A 130 6.51 -4.75 -4.08
C ALA A 130 7.75 -4.71 -3.18
N ILE A 131 8.68 -5.66 -3.35
CA ILE A 131 9.93 -5.72 -2.60
C ILE A 131 10.89 -4.60 -3.01
N GLU A 132 11.04 -4.33 -4.30
CA GLU A 132 11.83 -3.19 -4.78
C GLU A 132 11.26 -1.87 -4.26
N CYS A 133 9.94 -1.71 -4.30
CA CYS A 133 9.25 -0.54 -3.75
C CYS A 133 9.54 -0.38 -2.25
N VAL A 134 9.35 -1.42 -1.42
CA VAL A 134 9.63 -1.36 0.01
C VAL A 134 11.09 -0.99 0.30
N ARG A 135 12.05 -1.58 -0.41
CA ARG A 135 13.47 -1.27 -0.24
C ARG A 135 13.80 0.17 -0.60
N ARG A 136 13.30 0.65 -1.74
CA ARG A 136 13.50 2.03 -2.20
C ARG A 136 12.92 3.02 -1.20
N GLU A 137 11.65 2.85 -0.83
CA GLU A 137 10.95 3.76 0.07
C GLU A 137 11.60 3.77 1.46
N LEU A 138 11.97 2.61 2.00
CA LEU A 138 12.71 2.54 3.26
C LEU A 138 14.03 3.30 3.18
N ALA A 139 14.80 3.15 2.10
CA ALA A 139 16.06 3.88 1.93
C ALA A 139 15.85 5.40 1.80
N GLU A 140 14.81 5.82 1.05
CA GLU A 140 14.45 7.22 0.84
C GLU A 140 14.00 7.87 2.15
N GLU A 141 13.08 7.23 2.88
CA GLU A 141 12.57 7.72 4.17
C GLU A 141 13.66 7.80 5.23
N LEU A 142 14.54 6.79 5.32
CA LEU A 142 15.71 6.84 6.22
C LEU A 142 16.61 8.04 5.91
N ALA A 143 16.85 8.33 4.62
CA ALA A 143 17.62 9.51 4.23
C ALA A 143 16.88 10.82 4.57
N GLU A 144 15.56 10.87 4.40
CA GLU A 144 14.74 12.04 4.73
C GLU A 144 14.76 12.39 6.21
N ILE A 145 14.79 11.37 7.08
CA ILE A 145 14.89 11.57 8.53
C ILE A 145 16.34 11.69 9.04
N GLY A 146 17.34 11.73 8.15
CA GLY A 146 18.74 11.96 8.50
C GLY A 146 19.55 10.72 8.86
N HIS A 147 19.03 9.52 8.62
CA HIS A 147 19.61 8.22 8.98
C HIS A 147 20.01 7.37 7.76
N GLN A 148 20.56 7.99 6.73
CA GLN A 148 20.99 7.30 5.50
C GLN A 148 22.03 6.18 5.76
N GLU A 149 22.78 6.26 6.86
CA GLU A 149 23.71 5.21 7.29
C GLU A 149 23.02 3.88 7.58
N LEU A 150 21.74 3.91 8.00
CA LEU A 150 20.93 2.71 8.25
C LEU A 150 20.45 2.06 6.95
N ALA A 151 20.56 2.73 5.80
CA ALA A 151 20.22 2.16 4.50
C ALA A 151 21.27 1.13 4.01
N ALA A 152 22.42 1.03 4.68
CA ALA A 152 23.46 0.07 4.34
C ALA A 152 22.96 -1.38 4.48
N GLY A 153 22.93 -2.11 3.36
CA GLY A 153 22.52 -3.51 3.33
C GLY A 153 21.01 -3.74 3.13
N ILE A 154 20.22 -2.71 2.79
CA ILE A 154 18.79 -2.84 2.46
C ILE A 154 18.52 -3.89 1.36
N ASP A 155 19.46 -4.03 0.42
CA ASP A 155 19.41 -5.03 -0.66
C ASP A 155 19.36 -6.48 -0.15
N ARG A 156 19.89 -6.73 1.05
CA ARG A 156 19.95 -8.05 1.70
C ARG A 156 18.77 -8.33 2.62
N LEU A 157 17.89 -7.36 2.83
CA LEU A 157 16.72 -7.56 3.68
C LEU A 157 15.71 -8.46 2.98
N HIS A 158 15.12 -9.36 3.76
CA HIS A 158 14.02 -10.21 3.31
C HIS A 158 12.71 -9.73 3.91
N PHE A 159 11.63 -9.93 3.15
CA PHE A 159 10.30 -9.50 3.54
C PHE A 159 9.29 -10.61 3.34
N THR A 160 8.38 -10.73 4.30
CA THR A 160 7.30 -11.71 4.26
C THR A 160 5.99 -10.99 3.94
N HIS A 161 5.29 -11.42 2.89
CA HIS A 161 3.99 -10.84 2.55
C HIS A 161 2.96 -11.14 3.64
N VAL A 162 2.34 -10.12 4.19
CA VAL A 162 1.30 -10.25 5.22
C VAL A 162 -0.08 -10.30 4.57
N ARG A 163 -0.44 -9.25 3.82
CA ARG A 163 -1.79 -9.10 3.27
C ARG A 163 -1.82 -8.16 2.09
N HIS A 164 -2.84 -8.35 1.26
CA HIS A 164 -3.26 -7.41 0.23
C HIS A 164 -4.45 -6.61 0.74
N VAL A 165 -4.42 -5.30 0.57
CA VAL A 165 -5.51 -4.40 1.00
C VAL A 165 -6.08 -3.67 -0.20
N VAL A 166 -7.41 -3.67 -0.27
CA VAL A 166 -8.18 -2.85 -1.19
C VAL A 166 -9.02 -1.90 -0.33
N ASP A 167 -8.66 -0.62 -0.34
CA ASP A 167 -9.41 0.43 0.34
C ASP A 167 -10.24 1.24 -0.67
N GLY A 168 -11.55 1.27 -0.45
CA GLY A 168 -12.50 1.99 -1.29
C GLY A 168 -13.25 1.12 -2.31
N PRO A 169 -13.98 1.75 -3.24
CA PRO A 169 -13.94 3.16 -3.60
C PRO A 169 -14.61 4.08 -2.58
N LEU A 170 -13.83 5.02 -2.02
CA LEU A 170 -14.31 6.00 -1.05
C LEU A 170 -14.66 7.32 -1.73
N LYS A 171 -15.75 7.97 -1.29
CA LYS A 171 -16.03 9.36 -1.66
C LYS A 171 -15.06 10.26 -0.90
N VAL A 172 -14.37 11.15 -1.61
CA VAL A 172 -13.52 12.17 -0.99
C VAL A 172 -14.36 13.43 -0.78
N PRO A 173 -14.46 13.97 0.46
CA PRO A 173 -15.20 15.20 0.72
C PRO A 173 -14.77 16.35 -0.21
N GLY A 174 -15.74 17.03 -0.82
CA GLY A 174 -15.49 18.17 -1.71
C GLY A 174 -14.82 17.84 -3.05
N ARG A 175 -14.65 16.56 -3.42
CA ARG A 175 -14.04 16.17 -4.71
C ARG A 175 -15.03 15.43 -5.60
N PRO A 176 -14.94 15.60 -6.94
CA PRO A 176 -15.85 14.96 -7.90
C PRO A 176 -15.44 13.51 -8.23
N TYR A 177 -14.39 12.98 -7.62
CA TYR A 177 -13.87 11.64 -7.85
C TYR A 177 -13.98 10.76 -6.59
N ARG A 178 -13.89 9.45 -6.80
CA ARG A 178 -13.71 8.46 -5.73
C ARG A 178 -12.27 8.01 -5.68
N VAL A 179 -11.80 7.55 -4.52
CA VAL A 179 -10.44 7.01 -4.35
C VAL A 179 -10.49 5.50 -4.12
N VAL A 180 -9.63 4.77 -4.81
CA VAL A 180 -9.33 3.36 -4.57
C VAL A 180 -7.85 3.24 -4.27
N ARG A 181 -7.49 2.56 -3.20
CA ARG A 181 -6.09 2.26 -2.86
C ARG A 181 -5.89 0.76 -2.89
N LEU A 182 -4.82 0.33 -3.52
CA LEU A 182 -4.39 -1.05 -3.53
C LEU A 182 -3.01 -1.08 -2.91
N PHE A 183 -2.79 -1.83 -1.86
CA PHE A 183 -1.45 -1.95 -1.32
C PHE A 183 -1.21 -3.28 -0.63
N ASP A 184 0.03 -3.72 -0.70
CA ASP A 184 0.50 -4.90 0.00
C ASP A 184 1.21 -4.47 1.29
N VAL A 185 1.02 -5.23 2.36
CA VAL A 185 1.73 -5.05 3.63
C VAL A 185 2.74 -6.18 3.79
N TRP A 186 3.97 -5.82 4.15
CA TRP A 186 5.11 -6.72 4.24
C TRP A 186 5.74 -6.63 5.62
N ASP A 187 6.14 -7.75 6.19
CA ASP A 187 6.94 -7.80 7.42
C ASP A 187 8.43 -7.82 7.08
N LEU A 188 9.22 -7.08 7.85
CA LEU A 188 10.67 -7.27 7.88
C LEU A 188 10.99 -8.66 8.48
N SER A 189 11.63 -9.52 7.71
CA SER A 189 12.04 -10.85 8.20
C SER A 189 13.35 -10.72 8.98
N LEU A 190 13.36 -11.18 10.23
CA LEU A 190 14.51 -11.09 11.14
C LEU A 190 15.44 -12.31 11.02
N ASP A 191 15.54 -12.89 9.83
CA ASP A 191 16.34 -14.08 9.50
C ASP A 191 17.81 -13.75 9.20
N THR A 192 18.12 -12.47 9.01
CA THR A 192 19.48 -11.96 8.77
C THR A 192 19.96 -11.05 9.88
N ALA A 193 21.28 -10.99 10.09
CA ALA A 193 21.87 -10.10 11.07
C ALA A 193 21.68 -8.62 10.68
N GLU A 194 21.61 -8.31 9.38
CA GLU A 194 21.28 -7.00 8.83
C GLU A 194 19.89 -6.54 9.26
N ALA A 195 18.87 -7.40 9.12
CA ALA A 195 17.50 -7.07 9.51
C ALA A 195 17.36 -6.86 11.02
N VAL A 196 18.01 -7.72 11.82
CA VAL A 196 18.08 -7.57 13.28
C VAL A 196 18.71 -6.24 13.66
N ARG A 197 19.88 -5.91 13.09
CA ARG A 197 20.58 -4.64 13.36
C ARG A 197 19.74 -3.42 12.98
N LEU A 198 19.06 -3.45 11.83
CA LEU A 198 18.20 -2.37 11.40
C LEU A 198 17.04 -2.17 12.38
N ARG A 199 16.33 -3.25 12.74
CA ARG A 199 15.21 -3.21 13.70
C ARG A 199 15.65 -2.70 15.07
N ASP A 200 16.81 -3.14 15.55
CA ASP A 200 17.38 -2.68 16.83
C ASP A 200 17.76 -1.20 16.77
N ALA A 201 18.42 -0.75 15.69
CA ALA A 201 18.80 0.64 15.50
C ALA A 201 17.58 1.57 15.45
N LEU A 202 16.56 1.22 14.69
CA LEU A 202 15.33 2.01 14.60
C LEU A 202 14.58 2.04 15.94
N THR A 203 14.62 0.95 16.71
CA THR A 203 14.05 0.91 18.07
C THR A 203 14.82 1.82 19.02
N ALA A 204 16.15 1.86 18.91
CA ALA A 204 17.00 2.75 19.69
C ALA A 204 16.74 4.23 19.34
N LEU A 205 16.61 4.57 18.04
CA LEU A 205 16.23 5.91 17.60
C LEU A 205 14.87 6.33 18.18
N ALA A 206 13.87 5.47 18.10
CA ALA A 206 12.54 5.76 18.65
C ALA A 206 12.50 5.95 20.18
N ALA A 207 13.54 5.48 20.89
CA ALA A 207 13.70 5.65 22.33
C ALA A 207 14.50 6.92 22.69
N ASP A 208 15.27 7.48 21.74
CA ASP A 208 16.01 8.72 21.93
C ASP A 208 15.06 9.92 21.84
N SER A 209 14.94 10.68 22.93
CA SER A 209 14.10 11.88 22.98
C SER A 209 14.59 13.03 22.09
N ALA A 210 15.86 13.00 21.67
CA ALA A 210 16.42 13.97 20.75
C ALA A 210 16.12 13.62 19.28
N ASP A 211 15.75 12.37 19.02
CA ASP A 211 15.34 11.93 17.69
C ASP A 211 13.84 12.15 17.48
N HIS A 212 13.48 12.69 16.31
CA HIS A 212 12.09 12.90 15.92
C HIS A 212 11.75 12.20 14.60
N GLY A 213 12.70 11.47 14.01
CA GLY A 213 12.56 10.77 12.75
C GLY A 213 11.77 9.46 12.88
N VAL A 214 11.87 8.80 14.04
CA VAL A 214 11.23 7.50 14.27
C VAL A 214 10.34 7.53 15.51
N LEU A 215 9.22 6.82 15.45
CA LEU A 215 8.26 6.67 16.54
C LEU A 215 7.82 5.21 16.65
N VAL A 216 7.65 4.71 17.88
CA VAL A 216 7.04 3.40 18.13
C VAL A 216 5.61 3.56 18.67
N ALA A 217 4.58 3.19 17.90
CA ALA A 217 3.19 3.28 18.33
C ALA A 217 2.62 1.93 18.79
N THR A 218 1.74 1.94 19.78
CA THR A 218 0.94 0.75 20.14
C THR A 218 -0.25 0.56 19.20
N ALA A 219 -0.92 -0.59 19.25
CA ALA A 219 -2.18 -0.74 18.51
C ALA A 219 -3.22 0.29 18.95
N ASP A 220 -3.29 0.58 20.25
CA ASP A 220 -4.21 1.58 20.80
C ASP A 220 -3.90 2.99 20.28
N ASP A 221 -2.62 3.38 20.22
CA ASP A 221 -2.21 4.67 19.62
C ASP A 221 -2.69 4.77 18.14
N ILE A 222 -2.53 3.69 17.35
CA ILE A 222 -2.96 3.65 15.94
C ILE A 222 -4.48 3.74 15.82
N VAL A 223 -5.22 3.04 16.68
CA VAL A 223 -6.69 3.12 16.73
C VAL A 223 -7.15 4.52 17.09
N HIS A 224 -6.45 5.22 17.99
CA HIS A 224 -6.75 6.61 18.34
C HIS A 224 -6.23 7.63 17.30
N GLY A 225 -5.32 7.20 16.42
CA GLY A 225 -4.68 8.06 15.41
C GLY A 225 -3.68 9.05 16.01
N ARG A 226 -3.20 8.81 17.25
CA ARG A 226 -2.34 9.74 17.96
C ARG A 226 -1.49 9.03 19.01
N ARG A 227 -0.26 9.51 19.18
CA ARG A 227 0.62 9.18 20.31
C ARG A 227 1.21 10.47 20.89
N ARG A 228 0.79 10.86 22.10
CA ARG A 228 1.14 12.18 22.70
C ARG A 228 0.80 13.34 21.74
N HIS A 229 1.80 14.11 21.29
CA HIS A 229 1.62 15.21 20.35
C HIS A 229 1.59 14.73 18.88
N ALA A 230 2.22 13.59 18.58
CA ALA A 230 2.37 13.04 17.24
C ALA A 230 1.06 12.50 16.69
N TYR A 231 0.74 12.90 15.45
CA TYR A 231 -0.37 12.38 14.66
C TYR A 231 0.06 11.11 13.92
N LEU A 232 -0.77 10.06 13.97
CA LEU A 232 -0.50 8.83 13.24
C LEU A 232 -1.34 8.80 11.97
N ALA A 233 -0.68 8.64 10.83
CA ALA A 233 -1.31 8.68 9.53
C ALA A 233 -2.38 7.57 9.42
N PRO A 234 -3.56 7.84 8.81
CA PRO A 234 -4.67 6.88 8.79
C PRO A 234 -4.33 5.53 8.16
N HIS A 235 -3.33 5.47 7.29
CA HIS A 235 -2.88 4.23 6.66
C HIS A 235 -2.04 3.34 7.61
N ALA A 236 -1.62 3.83 8.78
CA ALA A 236 -1.02 3.00 9.83
C ALA A 236 -2.00 1.92 10.35
N ALA A 237 -3.32 2.16 10.23
CA ALA A 237 -4.35 1.16 10.57
C ALA A 237 -4.16 -0.16 9.82
N TYR A 238 -3.56 -0.12 8.62
CA TYR A 238 -3.36 -1.31 7.80
C TYR A 238 -2.24 -2.23 8.27
N LEU A 239 -1.41 -1.79 9.23
CA LEU A 239 -0.44 -2.67 9.89
C LEU A 239 -1.13 -3.73 10.77
N MET A 240 -2.35 -3.43 11.22
CA MET A 240 -3.14 -4.29 12.13
C MET A 240 -4.24 -5.06 11.41
N GLY A 241 -4.68 -4.60 10.23
CA GLY A 241 -5.79 -5.24 9.51
C GLY A 241 -6.05 -4.66 8.13
N GLU A 242 -7.23 -4.95 7.57
CA GLU A 242 -7.62 -4.50 6.22
C GLU A 242 -8.51 -3.26 6.23
N ARG A 243 -8.77 -2.70 7.42
CA ARG A 243 -9.72 -1.59 7.61
C ARG A 243 -9.02 -0.39 8.20
N ARG A 244 -9.43 0.77 7.72
CA ARG A 244 -9.05 2.07 8.26
C ARG A 244 -9.96 2.45 9.43
N PHE A 245 -9.40 3.16 10.41
CA PHE A 245 -10.18 3.72 11.54
C PHE A 245 -10.57 5.18 11.34
N HIS A 246 -9.73 5.97 10.66
CA HIS A 246 -9.89 7.43 10.53
C HIS A 246 -10.00 7.89 9.07
N ALA A 247 -10.66 9.03 8.83
CA ALA A 247 -10.63 9.66 7.51
C ALA A 247 -9.22 10.15 7.15
N ASP A 248 -8.95 10.33 5.85
CA ASP A 248 -7.69 10.95 5.42
C ASP A 248 -7.60 12.37 5.94
N LEU A 249 -6.42 12.76 6.41
CA LEU A 249 -6.18 14.17 6.70
C LEU A 249 -6.24 14.98 5.40
N PRO A 250 -6.93 16.15 5.42
CA PRO A 250 -6.92 17.05 4.28
C PRO A 250 -5.48 17.47 3.97
N PRO A 251 -5.07 17.60 2.71
CA PRO A 251 -3.72 18.06 2.38
C PRO A 251 -3.45 19.41 3.04
N LEU A 252 -2.23 19.60 3.57
CA LEU A 252 -1.80 20.94 3.95
C LEU A 252 -1.59 21.69 2.63
N ASN A 253 -2.32 22.80 2.44
CA ASN A 253 -2.04 23.67 1.30
C ASN A 253 -0.70 24.34 1.59
N SER A 254 0.35 23.90 0.87
CA SER A 254 1.58 24.68 0.70
C SER A 254 1.39 25.70 -0.39
#